data_AF-A0A1Q3BVF3-F1
#
_entry.id   AF-A0A1Q3BVF3-F1
#
_cell.length_a   1.000
_cell.length_b   1.000
_cell.length_c   1.000
_cell.angle_alpha   90.00
_cell.angle_beta   90.00
_cell.angle_gamma   90.00
#
_symmetry.space_group_name_H-M   'P 1'
#
loop_
_entity.id
_entity.type
_entity.pdbx_description
1 polymer ?
#
loop_
_entity_poly.entity_id
_entity_poly.type
_entity_poly.pdbx_seq_one_letter_code
_entity_poly.pdbx_strand_id
1 'polypeptide(L)'
;SDKWYNHKTLSPAEMLPRNEALGGYIFVCNNETMQEDLHHQLFGLPQKKDSVRAIIPGLPLFLYDYTAHQLHGVFQVCFICSVLEGETAWKDKKCRGETRFPLYIYI
;
A
#
# COMPACT_ATOMS: atom_id res chain seq x y z
N SER A 1 -16.02 -11.49 -8.47
CA SER A 1 -15.38 -12.64 -7.79
C SER A 1 -14.08 -12.13 -7.24
N ASP A 2 -14.13 -11.48 -6.08
CA ASP A 2 -12.97 -10.76 -5.53
C ASP A 2 -12.73 -11.29 -4.13
N LYS A 3 -12.20 -12.52 -4.08
CA LYS A 3 -11.93 -13.25 -2.83
C LYS A 3 -10.76 -12.67 -2.02
N TRP A 4 -10.02 -11.70 -2.55
CA TRP A 4 -8.76 -11.19 -2.00
C TRP A 4 -8.93 -10.03 -1.00
N TYR A 5 -10.03 -9.29 -1.05
CA TYR A 5 -10.36 -8.24 -0.06
C TYR A 5 -11.27 -8.74 1.06
N ASN A 6 -11.13 -10.01 1.43
CA ASN A 6 -11.89 -10.53 2.56
C ASN A 6 -11.30 -9.94 3.84
N HIS A 7 -12.10 -9.19 4.59
CA HIS A 7 -11.75 -8.49 5.83
C HIS A 7 -11.49 -9.47 7.00
N LYS A 8 -10.93 -10.65 6.70
CA LYS A 8 -10.60 -11.69 7.66
C LYS A 8 -9.29 -11.31 8.36
N THR A 9 -9.28 -11.52 9.67
CA THR A 9 -8.04 -11.53 10.44
C THR A 9 -7.11 -12.54 9.79
N LEU A 10 -5.92 -12.09 9.39
CA LEU A 10 -4.90 -12.94 8.80
C LEU A 10 -4.50 -13.99 9.83
N SER A 11 -4.21 -15.21 9.39
CA SER A 11 -3.66 -16.22 10.30
C SER A 11 -2.30 -15.74 10.84
N PRO A 12 -1.82 -16.23 11.99
CA PRO A 12 -0.52 -15.82 12.54
C PRO A 12 0.64 -15.99 11.56
N ALA A 13 0.57 -16.96 10.64
CA ALA A 13 1.58 -17.19 9.60
C ALA A 13 1.57 -16.14 8.47
N GLU A 14 0.46 -15.42 8.31
CA GLU A 14 0.29 -14.36 7.29
C GLU A 14 0.44 -12.95 7.89
N MET A 15 0.64 -12.84 9.21
CA MET A 15 0.96 -11.57 9.87
C MET A 15 2.42 -11.20 9.65
N LEU A 16 2.69 -9.91 9.49
CA LEU A 16 4.07 -9.42 9.45
C LEU A 16 4.78 -9.75 10.77
N PRO A 17 6.06 -10.16 10.72
CA PRO A 17 6.84 -10.37 11.92
C PRO A 17 6.98 -9.06 12.69
N ARG A 18 6.69 -9.08 14.00
CA ARG A 18 6.65 -7.87 14.84
C ARG A 18 8.03 -7.37 15.27
N ASN A 19 9.05 -8.24 15.25
CA ASN A 19 10.39 -7.97 15.80
C ASN A 19 11.53 -8.38 14.84
N GLU A 20 11.24 -8.58 13.55
CA GLU A 20 12.26 -8.90 12.56
C GLU A 20 12.32 -7.78 11.52
N ALA A 21 13.53 -7.53 11.01
CA ALA A 21 13.72 -6.58 9.93
C ALA A 21 13.04 -7.12 8.66
N LEU A 22 12.10 -6.36 8.11
CA LEU A 22 11.50 -6.67 6.82
C LEU A 22 12.52 -6.43 5.71
N GLY A 23 12.60 -7.35 4.74
CA GLY A 23 13.41 -7.16 3.53
C GLY A 23 12.79 -6.15 2.55
N GLY A 24 11.48 -5.88 2.68
CA GLY A 24 10.75 -4.92 1.87
C GLY A 24 9.24 -5.10 2.01
N TYR A 25 8.46 -4.25 1.34
CA TYR A 25 7.00 -4.32 1.31
C TYR A 25 6.48 -4.21 -0.12
N ILE A 26 5.55 -5.09 -0.51
CA ILE A 26 4.94 -5.07 -1.85
C ILE A 26 3.58 -4.39 -1.78
N PHE A 27 3.43 -3.27 -2.47
CA PHE A 27 2.15 -2.67 -2.81
C PHE A 27 1.62 -3.29 -4.09
N VAL A 28 0.34 -3.65 -4.08
CA VAL A 28 -0.33 -4.26 -5.23
C VAL A 28 -1.35 -3.27 -5.79
N CYS A 29 -1.25 -3.00 -7.09
CA CYS A 29 -2.08 -2.07 -7.84
C CYS A 29 -2.62 -2.74 -9.12
N ASN A 30 -3.45 -2.02 -9.88
CA ASN A 30 -3.86 -2.39 -11.23
C ASN A 30 -3.61 -1.24 -12.20
N ASN A 31 -3.78 -1.49 -13.50
CA ASN A 31 -3.62 -0.47 -14.54
C ASN A 31 -4.41 0.83 -14.29
N GLU A 32 -5.54 0.77 -13.57
CA GLU A 32 -6.36 1.96 -13.27
C GLU A 32 -5.72 2.81 -12.15
N THR A 33 -5.29 2.18 -11.05
CA THR A 33 -4.71 2.91 -9.91
C THR A 33 -3.22 3.21 -10.08
N MET A 34 -2.49 2.36 -10.81
CA MET A 34 -1.03 2.45 -10.99
C MET A 34 -0.61 3.80 -11.59
N GLN A 35 -1.39 4.34 -12.54
CA GLN A 35 -1.08 5.65 -13.12
C GLN A 35 -1.19 6.76 -12.07
N GLU A 36 -2.23 6.73 -11.23
CA GLU A 36 -2.42 7.72 -10.18
C GLU A 36 -1.38 7.52 -9.04
N ASP A 37 -1.04 6.28 -8.66
CA ASP A 37 0.03 5.91 -7.72
C ASP A 37 1.37 6.55 -8.10
N LEU A 38 1.79 6.38 -9.35
CA LEU A 38 3.06 6.91 -9.84
C LEU A 38 3.01 8.43 -10.05
N HIS A 39 1.87 8.96 -10.52
CA HIS A 39 1.72 10.38 -10.78
C HIS A 39 1.74 11.21 -9.49
N HIS A 40 1.01 10.76 -8.46
CA HIS A 40 0.94 11.42 -7.16
C HIS A 40 2.06 11.01 -6.21
N GLN A 41 2.90 10.04 -6.61
CA GLN A 41 3.94 9.46 -5.76
C GLN A 41 3.37 9.00 -4.41
N LEU A 42 2.24 8.29 -4.48
CA LEU A 42 1.41 8.02 -3.31
C LEU A 42 0.89 6.59 -3.38
N PHE A 43 1.13 5.81 -2.32
CA PHE A 43 0.60 4.46 -2.19
C PHE A 43 -0.48 4.37 -1.11
N GLY A 44 -1.50 3.55 -1.38
CA GLY A 44 -2.56 3.29 -0.43
C GLY A 44 -2.15 2.30 0.67
N LEU A 45 -2.08 2.75 1.93
CA LEU A 45 -1.75 1.85 3.04
C LEU A 45 -2.93 0.94 3.40
N PRO A 46 -2.67 -0.28 3.87
CA PRO A 46 -3.71 -1.11 4.47
C PRO A 46 -4.25 -0.45 5.75
N GLN A 47 -5.54 -0.63 6.05
CA GLN A 47 -6.15 -0.08 7.28
C GLN A 47 -5.58 -0.66 8.59
N LYS A 48 -4.81 -1.75 8.53
CA LYS A 48 -4.24 -2.42 9.71
C LYS A 48 -3.01 -1.65 10.23
N LYS A 49 -3.12 -1.12 11.46
CA LYS A 49 -2.07 -0.34 12.12
C LYS A 49 -0.71 -1.05 12.20
N ASP A 50 -0.71 -2.38 12.39
CA ASP A 50 0.54 -3.14 12.50
C ASP A 50 1.33 -3.15 11.18
N SER A 51 0.64 -3.22 10.04
CA SER A 51 1.28 -3.13 8.72
C SER A 51 1.86 -1.74 8.46
N VAL A 52 1.15 -0.69 8.89
CA VAL A 52 1.65 0.70 8.80
C VAL A 52 2.91 0.88 9.65
N ARG A 53 2.96 0.31 10.85
CA ARG A 53 4.12 0.39 11.75
C ARG A 53 5.36 -0.33 11.24
N ALA A 54 5.16 -1.38 10.44
CA ALA A 54 6.28 -2.13 9.87
C ALA A 54 6.96 -1.40 8.70
N ILE A 55 6.27 -0.43 8.10
CA ILE A 55 6.80 0.42 7.04
C ILE A 55 7.58 1.57 7.69
N ILE A 56 8.90 1.54 7.55
CA ILE A 56 9.82 2.54 8.12
C ILE A 56 10.65 3.21 7.01
N PRO A 57 11.12 4.45 7.20
CA PRO A 57 12.10 5.04 6.30
C PRO A 57 13.31 4.12 6.13
N GLY A 58 13.75 3.91 4.89
CA GLY A 58 14.80 2.92 4.59
C GLY A 58 14.29 1.56 4.09
N LEU A 59 13.01 1.23 4.32
CA LEU A 59 12.44 -0.02 3.84
C LEU A 59 12.19 0.05 2.32
N PRO A 60 12.72 -0.90 1.51
CA PRO A 60 12.40 -0.98 0.10
C PRO A 60 10.92 -1.29 -0.12
N LEU A 61 10.25 -0.46 -0.92
CA LEU A 61 8.87 -0.68 -1.34
C LEU A 61 8.87 -1.14 -2.79
N PHE A 62 8.00 -2.08 -3.14
CA PHE A 62 7.85 -2.55 -4.51
C PHE A 62 6.41 -2.33 -4.97
N LEU A 63 6.22 -1.82 -6.19
CA LEU A 63 4.88 -1.69 -6.78
C LEU A 63 4.67 -2.80 -7.81
N TYR A 64 3.73 -3.69 -7.55
CA TYR A 64 3.34 -4.78 -8.44
C TYR A 64 1.96 -4.51 -9.04
N ASP A 65 1.88 -4.48 -10.37
CA ASP A 65 0.63 -4.42 -11.11
C ASP A 65 0.17 -5.84 -11.43
N TYR A 66 -0.95 -6.26 -10.82
CA TYR A 66 -1.48 -7.61 -11.03
C TYR A 66 -2.21 -7.79 -12.36
N THR A 67 -2.60 -6.69 -13.01
CA THR A 67 -3.27 -6.70 -14.32
C THR A 67 -2.25 -6.87 -15.44
N ALA A 68 -1.14 -6.14 -15.37
CA ALA A 68 -0.03 -6.25 -16.32
C ALA A 68 0.97 -7.37 -15.98
N HIS A 69 0.91 -7.92 -14.75
CA HIS A 69 1.92 -8.83 -14.20
C HIS A 69 3.34 -8.22 -14.20
N GLN A 70 3.46 -6.94 -13.82
CA GLN A 70 4.72 -6.19 -13.86
C GLN A 70 5.11 -5.65 -12.49
N LEU A 71 6.42 -5.67 -12.21
CA LEU A 71 7.02 -5.00 -11.06
C LEU A 71 7.60 -3.66 -11.54
N HIS A 72 6.97 -2.54 -11.15
CA HIS A 72 7.31 -1.22 -11.68
C HIS A 72 8.59 -0.61 -11.12
N GLY A 73 9.14 -1.18 -10.06
CA GLY A 73 10.43 -0.78 -9.50
C GLY A 73 10.48 -0.86 -7.99
N VAL A 74 11.55 -0.28 -7.45
CA VAL A 74 11.77 -0.09 -6.02
C VAL A 74 11.54 1.38 -5.70
N PHE A 75 10.81 1.64 -4.63
CA PHE A 75 10.48 2.96 -4.12
C PHE A 75 10.85 3.05 -2.64
N GLN A 76 10.97 4.25 -2.13
CA GLN A 76 11.30 4.48 -0.73
C GLN A 76 10.28 5.40 -0.06
N VAL A 77 10.02 5.16 1.23
CA VAL A 77 9.12 5.97 2.04
C VAL A 77 9.74 7.36 2.28
N CYS A 78 8.99 8.41 1.94
CA CYS A 78 9.30 9.78 2.33
C CYS A 78 8.64 10.13 3.66
N PHE A 79 7.31 9.96 3.73
CA PHE A 79 6.50 10.35 4.88
C PHE A 79 5.19 9.54 4.93
N ILE A 80 4.80 9.16 6.16
CA ILE A 80 3.53 8.46 6.43
C ILE A 80 2.55 9.48 7.00
N CYS A 81 1.48 9.80 6.27
CA CYS A 81 0.44 10.68 6.77
C CYS A 81 -0.69 9.87 7.41
N SER A 82 -0.86 9.98 8.73
CA SER A 82 -1.88 9.25 9.48
C SER A 82 -3.26 9.92 9.49
N VAL A 83 -3.38 11.17 9.00
CA VAL A 83 -4.63 11.93 8.95
C VAL A 83 -4.59 12.89 7.75
N LEU A 84 -5.50 12.72 6.79
CA LEU A 84 -5.84 13.79 5.85
C LEU A 84 -7.28 14.22 6.09
N GLU A 85 -7.46 15.44 6.58
CA GLU A 85 -8.73 16.14 6.47
C GLU A 85 -8.91 16.56 5.00
N GLY A 86 -9.52 15.70 4.18
CA GLY A 86 -10.06 16.08 2.86
C GLY A 86 -9.45 15.42 1.62
N GLU A 87 -8.33 14.71 1.72
CA GLU A 87 -7.71 14.02 0.59
C GLU A 87 -7.71 12.50 0.83
N THR A 88 -8.63 11.79 0.19
CA THR A 88 -8.57 10.34 0.08
C THR A 88 -7.47 9.98 -0.92
N ALA A 89 -6.69 8.94 -0.66
CA ALA A 89 -5.63 8.50 -1.58
C ALA A 89 -6.14 8.23 -3.00
N TRP A 90 -7.40 7.80 -3.13
CA TRP A 90 -8.08 7.55 -4.39
C TRP A 90 -9.51 8.10 -4.33
N LYS A 91 -10.06 8.50 -5.48
CA LYS A 91 -11.50 8.73 -5.67
C LYS A 91 -12.07 7.68 -6.63
N ASP A 92 -11.96 6.42 -6.28
CA ASP A 92 -12.60 5.36 -7.07
C ASP A 92 -14.13 5.39 -6.86
N LYS A 93 -14.88 5.41 -7.97
CA LYS A 93 -16.35 5.40 -8.00
C LYS A 93 -16.95 3.99 -7.86
N LYS A 94 -16.16 2.92 -7.92
CA LYS A 94 -16.65 1.53 -7.90
C LYS A 94 -16.33 0.75 -6.62
N CYS A 95 -15.22 1.04 -5.95
CA CYS A 95 -14.84 0.34 -4.72
C CYS A 95 -15.07 1.21 -3.47
N ARG A 96 -16.01 0.80 -2.59
CA ARG A 96 -16.21 1.38 -1.24
C ARG A 96 -15.09 1.00 -0.26
N GLY A 97 -13.84 1.25 -0.66
CA GLY A 97 -12.63 0.88 0.06
C GLY A 97 -11.61 2.01 0.02
N GLU A 98 -12.03 3.21 0.39
CA GLU A 98 -11.13 4.35 0.57
C GLU A 98 -10.09 4.00 1.65
N THR A 99 -8.80 4.05 1.30
CA THR A 99 -7.76 4.06 2.32
C THR A 99 -7.60 5.48 2.86
N ARG A 100 -7.65 5.60 4.19
CA ARG A 100 -7.54 6.87 4.91
C ARG A 100 -6.08 7.26 5.20
N PHE A 101 -5.13 6.49 4.67
CA PHE A 101 -3.72 6.58 5.04
C PHE A 101 -2.86 6.53 3.78
N PRO A 102 -2.55 7.69 3.17
CA PRO A 102 -1.60 7.73 2.07
C PRO A 102 -0.16 7.64 2.55
N LEU A 103 0.65 6.95 1.75
CA LEU A 103 2.10 6.85 1.90
C LEU A 103 2.77 7.62 0.77
N TYR A 104 3.48 8.69 1.10
CA TYR A 104 4.26 9.43 0.10
C TYR A 104 5.58 8.71 -0.16
N ILE A 105 5.90 8.53 -1.44
CA ILE A 105 7.07 7.81 -1.91
C ILE A 105 7.96 8.68 -2.80
N TYR A 106 9.20 8.25 -3.00
CA TYR A 106 10.07 8.75 -4.05
C TYR A 106 10.70 7.57 -4.80
N ILE A 107 11.13 7.87 -6.03
CA ILE A 107 11.84 6.96 -6.94
C ILE A 107 13.33 6.99 -6.61
#